data_AF-A0A654LVK4-F1
#
_entry.id   AF-A0A654LVK4-F1
#
_cell.length_a   1.000
_cell.length_b   1.000
_cell.length_c   1.000
_cell.angle_alpha   90.00
_cell.angle_beta   90.00
_cell.angle_gamma   90.00
#
_symmetry.space_group_name_H-M   'P 1'
#
loop_
_entity.id
_entity.type
_entity.pdbx_description
1 polymer ?
#
loop_
_entity_poly.entity_id
_entity_poly.type
_entity_poly.pdbx_seq_one_letter_code
_entity_poly.pdbx_strand_id
1 'polypeptide(L)'
;MKISELRHLDEIKGNFGLGDGVYYRASAKTTESSPPPLLISSTLRALVEQQQYFFDMLWRKAIPAKKRIKEIEEGLKKEFIETVQDPRETLDLTPKLLSSSIEEIQLIISNKETYQLFENEIKLTSLLREQLREGNHIQVIIHGEENTEDCSPEDEFGNLYQLQR
;
A
#
# COMPACT_ATOMS: atom_id res chain seq x y z
N MET A 1 14.76 -2.94 16.44
CA MET A 1 15.84 -2.07 15.94
C MET A 1 15.48 -1.68 14.51
N LYS A 2 15.07 -0.43 14.27
CA LYS A 2 14.68 0.05 12.92
C LYS A 2 15.97 0.53 12.25
N ILE A 3 16.63 -0.34 11.49
CA ILE A 3 18.02 -0.10 11.03
C ILE A 3 18.07 0.87 9.83
N SER A 4 16.97 1.00 9.08
CA SER A 4 16.80 2.01 8.01
C SER A 4 15.35 2.02 7.50
N GLU A 5 14.93 3.10 6.84
CA GLU A 5 13.74 3.10 5.97
C GLU A 5 14.13 2.55 4.60
N LEU A 6 13.36 1.59 4.07
CA LEU A 6 13.61 0.97 2.77
C LEU A 6 12.39 1.15 1.88
N ARG A 7 12.63 1.61 0.65
CA ARG A 7 11.62 1.83 -0.37
C ARG A 7 12.01 1.17 -1.69
N HIS A 8 11.01 0.87 -2.51
CA HIS A 8 11.15 0.28 -3.82
C HIS A 8 10.67 1.26 -4.90
N LEU A 9 11.42 1.35 -5.99
CA LEU A 9 11.04 2.08 -7.18
C LEU A 9 11.47 1.27 -8.41
N ASP A 10 10.52 1.00 -9.30
CA ASP A 10 10.80 0.25 -10.53
C ASP A 10 11.66 1.06 -11.50
N GLU A 11 12.31 0.34 -12.42
CA GLU A 11 13.04 0.89 -13.58
C GLU A 11 14.25 1.78 -13.24
N ILE A 12 14.67 1.84 -11.97
CA ILE A 12 15.91 2.50 -11.58
C ILE A 12 17.11 1.65 -12.02
N LYS A 13 17.99 2.27 -12.80
CA LYS A 13 19.29 1.70 -13.19
C LYS A 13 20.42 2.50 -12.55
N GLY A 14 21.37 1.81 -11.93
CA GLY A 14 22.54 2.39 -11.29
C GLY A 14 22.40 2.54 -9.77
N ASN A 15 23.48 2.99 -9.12
CA ASN A 15 23.49 3.25 -7.69
C ASN A 15 24.27 4.52 -7.37
N PHE A 16 23.79 5.24 -6.35
CA PHE A 16 24.52 6.34 -5.74
C PHE A 16 24.15 6.44 -4.26
N GLY A 17 25.02 7.09 -3.50
CA GLY A 17 24.87 7.33 -2.08
C GLY A 17 25.28 8.75 -1.75
N LEU A 18 24.55 9.33 -0.81
CA LEU A 18 24.82 10.63 -0.23
C LEU A 18 25.16 10.43 1.25
N GLY A 19 26.22 11.06 1.72
CA GLY A 19 26.65 11.03 3.13
C GLY A 19 26.67 12.42 3.71
N ASP A 20 25.88 12.63 4.78
CA ASP A 20 25.84 13.85 5.60
C ASP A 20 25.65 15.17 4.84
N GLY A 21 25.10 15.12 3.61
CA GLY A 21 25.00 16.29 2.73
C GLY A 21 26.35 16.82 2.22
N VAL A 22 27.43 16.05 2.40
CA VAL A 22 28.81 16.46 2.06
C VAL A 22 29.42 15.54 1.01
N TYR A 23 29.06 14.25 1.01
CA TYR A 23 29.69 13.25 0.17
C TYR A 23 28.71 12.72 -0.86
N TYR A 24 29.06 12.80 -2.13
CA TYR A 24 28.45 12.03 -3.20
C TYR A 24 29.35 10.85 -3.58
N ARG A 25 28.75 9.67 -3.75
CA ARG A 25 29.41 8.45 -4.21
C ARG A 25 28.52 7.69 -5.17
N ALA A 26 29.05 7.17 -6.27
CA ALA A 26 28.31 6.35 -7.21
C ALA A 26 29.21 5.33 -7.89
N SER A 27 28.61 4.25 -8.40
CA SER A 27 29.31 3.32 -9.29
C SER A 27 28.53 3.09 -10.56
N ALA A 28 29.25 3.17 -11.69
CA ALA A 28 28.71 2.81 -13.00
C ALA A 28 28.72 1.28 -13.24
N LYS A 29 29.50 0.52 -12.48
CA LYS A 29 29.62 -0.94 -12.60
C LYS A 29 29.40 -1.59 -11.24
N THR A 30 28.45 -2.50 -11.17
CA THR A 30 28.23 -3.34 -10.00
C THR A 30 28.54 -4.77 -10.35
N THR A 31 29.26 -5.44 -9.45
CA THR A 31 29.50 -6.87 -9.49
C THR A 31 28.76 -7.47 -8.31
N GLU A 32 28.03 -8.56 -8.54
CA GLU A 32 27.33 -9.23 -7.44
C GLU A 32 28.33 -9.64 -6.36
N SER A 33 27.93 -9.45 -5.10
CA SER A 33 28.67 -9.90 -3.92
C SER A 33 30.11 -9.35 -3.78
N SER A 34 30.43 -8.23 -4.42
CA SER A 34 31.74 -7.57 -4.30
C SER A 34 31.62 -6.04 -4.32
N PRO A 35 32.56 -5.30 -3.69
CA PRO A 35 32.59 -3.84 -3.77
C PRO A 35 32.63 -3.38 -5.23
N PRO A 36 31.90 -2.31 -5.60
CA PRO A 36 31.93 -1.82 -6.95
C PRO A 36 33.36 -1.46 -7.39
N PRO A 37 33.83 -1.94 -8.55
CA PRO A 37 35.24 -1.78 -8.96
C PRO A 37 35.62 -0.34 -9.31
N LEU A 38 34.66 0.54 -9.55
CA LEU A 38 34.87 1.93 -9.93
C LEU A 38 33.98 2.84 -9.09
N LEU A 39 34.61 3.75 -8.35
CA LEU A 39 33.90 4.72 -7.51
C LEU A 39 34.07 6.12 -8.07
N ILE A 40 32.95 6.75 -8.44
CA ILE A 40 32.87 8.19 -8.65
C ILE A 40 32.57 8.81 -7.29
N SER A 41 33.40 9.76 -6.85
CA SER A 41 33.18 10.46 -5.60
C SER A 41 33.40 11.96 -5.74
N SER A 42 32.67 12.75 -4.96
CA SER A 42 32.78 14.21 -4.96
C SER A 42 32.29 14.80 -3.65
N THR A 43 32.92 15.91 -3.24
CA THR A 43 32.49 16.79 -2.15
C THR A 43 32.08 18.17 -2.65
N LEU A 44 31.97 18.35 -3.98
CA LEU A 44 31.53 19.62 -4.55
C LEU A 44 30.08 19.87 -4.15
N ARG A 45 29.86 20.86 -3.28
CA ARG A 45 28.55 21.17 -2.69
C ARG A 45 27.43 21.24 -3.73
N ALA A 46 27.65 21.93 -4.84
CA ALA A 46 26.64 22.06 -5.90
C ALA A 46 26.21 20.70 -6.49
N LEU A 47 27.15 19.76 -6.65
CA LEU A 47 26.83 18.42 -7.13
C LEU A 47 26.08 17.62 -6.06
N VAL A 48 26.51 17.71 -4.80
CA VAL A 48 25.85 17.00 -3.69
C VAL A 48 24.40 17.48 -3.52
N GLU A 49 24.16 18.79 -3.58
CA GLU A 49 22.81 19.38 -3.55
C GLU A 49 21.94 18.91 -4.72
N GLN A 50 22.48 18.90 -5.94
CA GLN A 50 21.76 18.38 -7.12
C GLN A 50 21.37 16.91 -6.95
N GLN A 51 22.28 16.09 -6.45
CA GLN A 51 22.05 14.65 -6.24
C GLN A 51 21.10 14.39 -5.07
N GLN A 52 21.12 15.21 -4.01
CA GLN A 52 20.15 15.16 -2.93
C GLN A 52 18.74 15.46 -3.44
N TYR A 53 18.57 16.53 -4.21
CA TYR A 53 17.27 16.84 -4.82
C TYR A 53 16.77 15.71 -5.73
N PHE A 54 17.69 15.11 -6.52
CA PHE A 54 17.36 13.96 -7.35
C PHE A 54 16.94 12.74 -6.51
N PHE A 55 17.65 12.45 -5.41
CA PHE A 55 17.28 11.41 -4.46
C PHE A 55 15.90 11.66 -3.86
N ASP A 56 15.61 12.87 -3.35
CA ASP A 56 14.33 13.21 -2.72
C ASP A 56 13.16 13.07 -3.70
N MET A 57 13.39 13.41 -4.99
CA MET A 57 12.43 13.20 -6.07
C MET A 57 12.14 11.71 -6.30
N LEU A 58 13.17 10.86 -6.35
CA LEU A 58 13.01 9.41 -6.45
C LEU A 58 12.32 8.84 -5.20
N TRP A 59 12.72 9.28 -4.02
CA TRP A 59 12.22 8.83 -2.73
C TRP A 59 10.72 9.07 -2.58
N ARG A 60 10.24 10.26 -2.99
CA ARG A 60 8.82 10.61 -2.98
C ARG A 60 7.98 9.74 -3.93
N LYS A 61 8.57 9.22 -5.01
CA LYS A 61 7.88 8.33 -5.96
C LYS A 61 7.97 6.85 -5.57
N ALA A 62 8.86 6.49 -4.66
CA ALA A 62 9.09 5.13 -4.24
C ALA A 62 8.02 4.65 -3.25
N ILE A 63 7.61 3.38 -3.36
CA ILE A 63 6.67 2.73 -2.45
C ILE A 63 7.41 2.08 -1.27
N PRO A 64 6.76 1.88 -0.11
CA PRO A 64 7.37 1.14 0.99
C PRO A 64 7.85 -0.25 0.54
N ALA A 65 9.06 -0.66 0.94
CA ALA A 65 9.59 -1.95 0.51
C ALA A 65 8.74 -3.13 1.01
N LYS A 66 8.13 -3.01 2.19
CA LYS A 66 7.16 -3.98 2.71
C LYS A 66 6.00 -4.19 1.72
N LYS A 67 5.52 -3.12 1.05
CA LYS A 67 4.50 -3.20 0.01
C LYS A 67 4.97 -4.03 -1.17
N ARG A 68 6.15 -3.70 -1.71
CA ARG A 68 6.68 -4.44 -2.85
C ARG A 68 6.95 -5.91 -2.54
N ILE A 69 7.51 -6.21 -1.36
CA ILE A 69 7.80 -7.59 -0.95
C ILE A 69 6.51 -8.41 -0.90
N LYS A 70 5.47 -7.88 -0.26
CA LYS A 70 4.15 -8.54 -0.18
C LYS A 70 3.53 -8.76 -1.56
N GLU A 71 3.58 -7.76 -2.45
CA GLU A 71 3.12 -7.91 -3.84
C GLU A 71 3.83 -9.08 -4.56
N ILE A 72 5.13 -9.24 -4.36
CA ILE A 72 5.92 -10.32 -4.98
C ILE A 72 5.59 -11.67 -4.36
N GLU A 73 5.51 -11.76 -3.03
CA GLU A 73 5.23 -13.01 -2.30
C GLU A 73 3.81 -13.53 -2.56
N GLU A 74 2.84 -12.63 -2.65
CA GLU A 74 1.42 -12.96 -2.87
C GLU A 74 1.03 -12.98 -4.36
N GLY A 75 1.97 -12.68 -5.27
CA GLY A 75 1.74 -12.68 -6.72
C GLY A 75 0.79 -11.58 -7.21
N LEU A 76 0.70 -10.47 -6.48
CA LEU A 76 -0.21 -9.37 -6.76
C LEU A 76 0.38 -8.40 -7.80
N LYS A 77 -0.47 -7.89 -8.69
CA LYS A 77 -0.08 -6.85 -9.63
C LYS A 77 -0.03 -5.49 -8.93
N LYS A 78 0.89 -4.64 -9.41
CA LYS A 78 1.01 -3.22 -9.04
C LYS A 78 -0.32 -2.49 -9.27
N GLU A 79 -0.59 -1.42 -8.52
CA GLU A 79 -1.78 -0.54 -8.59
C GLU A 79 -2.54 -0.70 -9.91
N PHE A 80 -3.66 -1.42 -9.85
CA PHE A 80 -4.44 -1.80 -11.02
C PHE A 80 -5.90 -1.40 -10.81
N ILE A 81 -6.57 -1.16 -11.93
CA ILE A 81 -8.02 -1.07 -11.99
C ILE A 81 -8.48 -2.28 -12.77
N GLU A 82 -9.35 -3.07 -12.17
CA GLU A 82 -9.94 -4.25 -12.78
C GLU A 82 -11.46 -4.11 -12.79
N THR A 83 -12.06 -4.31 -13.96
CA THR A 83 -13.51 -4.36 -14.10
C THR A 83 -13.92 -5.83 -14.05
N VAL A 84 -14.54 -6.23 -12.95
CA VAL A 84 -15.05 -7.59 -12.76
C VAL A 84 -16.44 -7.70 -13.37
N GLN A 85 -16.64 -8.68 -14.27
CA GLN A 85 -17.96 -8.93 -14.88
C GLN A 85 -18.76 -10.02 -14.16
N ASP A 86 -18.08 -11.00 -13.56
CA ASP A 86 -18.73 -12.04 -12.76
C ASP A 86 -18.82 -11.61 -11.29
N PRO A 87 -20.03 -11.43 -10.72
CA PRO A 87 -20.19 -11.08 -9.31
C PRO A 87 -19.47 -12.04 -8.34
N ARG A 88 -19.34 -13.32 -8.67
CA ARG A 88 -18.66 -14.32 -7.82
C ARG A 88 -17.16 -14.07 -7.73
N GLU A 89 -16.55 -13.62 -8.83
CA GLU A 89 -15.14 -13.28 -8.84
C GLU A 89 -14.84 -12.13 -7.86
N THR A 90 -15.80 -11.24 -7.62
CA THR A 90 -15.66 -10.18 -6.61
C THR A 90 -15.57 -10.77 -5.18
N LEU A 91 -16.35 -11.81 -4.88
CA LEU A 91 -16.29 -12.50 -3.58
C LEU A 91 -14.93 -13.19 -3.38
N ASP A 92 -14.36 -13.78 -4.43
CA ASP A 92 -13.07 -14.47 -4.36
C ASP A 92 -11.88 -13.49 -4.28
N LEU A 93 -11.98 -12.33 -4.94
CA LEU A 93 -10.93 -11.32 -4.95
C LEU A 93 -10.90 -10.51 -3.66
N THR A 94 -12.05 -10.22 -3.06
CA THR A 94 -12.15 -9.30 -1.91
C THR A 94 -11.25 -9.72 -0.74
N PRO A 95 -11.24 -10.98 -0.25
CA PRO A 95 -10.35 -11.39 0.83
C PRO A 95 -8.86 -11.18 0.51
N LYS A 96 -8.44 -11.43 -0.73
CA LYS A 96 -7.04 -11.27 -1.18
C LYS A 96 -6.64 -9.79 -1.23
N LEU A 97 -7.56 -8.92 -1.64
CA LEU A 97 -7.32 -7.48 -1.67
C LEU A 97 -7.28 -6.88 -0.27
N LEU A 98 -8.19 -7.32 0.61
CA LEU A 98 -8.17 -6.93 2.02
C LEU A 98 -6.86 -7.39 2.68
N SER A 99 -6.50 -8.67 2.54
CA SER A 99 -5.30 -9.23 3.17
C SER A 99 -4.02 -8.60 2.66
N SER A 100 -3.99 -8.04 1.45
CA SER A 100 -2.80 -7.45 0.84
C SER A 100 -2.59 -5.97 1.16
N SER A 101 -3.59 -5.32 1.75
CA SER A 101 -3.55 -3.89 2.11
C SER A 101 -2.55 -3.61 3.24
N ILE A 102 -2.02 -2.38 3.28
CA ILE A 102 -0.86 -2.00 4.14
C ILE A 102 -1.03 -0.68 4.87
N GLU A 103 -1.88 0.21 4.37
CA GLU A 103 -2.09 1.53 4.98
C GLU A 103 -3.58 1.84 5.08
N GLU A 104 -4.31 1.76 3.97
CA GLU A 104 -5.71 2.16 3.91
C GLU A 104 -6.53 1.18 3.07
N ILE A 105 -7.75 0.91 3.53
CA ILE A 105 -8.79 0.16 2.83
C ILE A 105 -10.01 1.07 2.75
N GLN A 106 -10.43 1.40 1.53
CA GLN A 106 -11.68 2.10 1.28
C GLN A 106 -12.62 1.18 0.50
N LEU A 107 -13.82 0.96 1.05
CA LEU A 107 -14.84 0.12 0.44
C LEU A 107 -16.11 0.96 0.20
N ILE A 108 -16.55 1.00 -1.05
CA ILE A 108 -17.78 1.69 -1.46
C ILE A 108 -18.77 0.63 -1.93
N ILE A 109 -19.91 0.52 -1.24
CA ILE A 109 -20.93 -0.49 -1.49
C ILE A 109 -22.23 0.21 -1.91
N SER A 110 -22.78 -0.23 -3.04
CA SER A 110 -23.92 0.41 -3.69
C SER A 110 -25.22 0.34 -2.90
N ASN A 111 -25.42 -0.67 -2.05
CA ASN A 111 -26.58 -0.81 -1.19
C ASN A 111 -26.34 -1.81 -0.05
N LYS A 112 -27.29 -1.86 0.88
CA LYS A 112 -27.26 -2.75 2.05
C LYS A 112 -27.33 -4.23 1.67
N GLU A 113 -28.09 -4.58 0.64
CA GLU A 113 -28.24 -5.97 0.17
C GLU A 113 -26.90 -6.53 -0.31
N THR A 114 -26.12 -5.70 -1.01
CA THR A 114 -24.76 -6.05 -1.43
C THR A 114 -23.89 -6.29 -0.20
N TYR A 115 -23.91 -5.39 0.80
CA TYR A 115 -23.15 -5.62 2.03
C TYR A 115 -23.52 -6.95 2.72
N GLN A 116 -24.82 -7.24 2.85
CA GLN A 116 -25.30 -8.49 3.44
C GLN A 116 -24.82 -9.73 2.66
N LEU A 117 -24.75 -9.67 1.34
CA LEU A 117 -24.18 -10.74 0.51
C LEU A 117 -22.73 -11.01 0.91
N PHE A 118 -21.88 -9.98 0.98
CA PHE A 118 -20.47 -10.14 1.37
C PHE A 118 -20.32 -10.62 2.82
N GLU A 119 -21.16 -10.16 3.74
CA GLU A 119 -21.13 -10.65 5.12
C GLU A 119 -21.51 -12.14 5.22
N ASN A 120 -22.49 -12.57 4.43
CA ASN A 120 -22.94 -13.95 4.44
C ASN A 120 -21.93 -14.90 3.79
N GLU A 121 -21.41 -14.53 2.62
CA GLU A 121 -20.54 -15.39 1.80
C GLU A 121 -19.09 -15.40 2.29
N ILE A 122 -18.53 -14.25 2.67
CA ILE A 122 -17.09 -14.13 3.00
C ILE A 122 -16.81 -13.58 4.40
N LYS A 123 -17.84 -13.34 5.22
CA LYS A 123 -17.70 -12.77 6.58
C LYS A 123 -16.90 -11.47 6.58
N LEU A 124 -17.24 -10.56 5.66
CA LEU A 124 -16.55 -9.30 5.41
C LEU A 124 -16.17 -8.54 6.70
N THR A 125 -17.07 -8.43 7.67
CA THR A 125 -16.81 -7.73 8.93
C THR A 125 -15.64 -8.34 9.71
N SER A 126 -15.52 -9.67 9.73
CA SER A 126 -14.42 -10.34 10.41
C SER A 126 -13.08 -10.05 9.74
N LEU A 127 -13.04 -10.04 8.41
CA LEU A 127 -11.85 -9.71 7.62
C LEU A 127 -11.43 -8.26 7.87
N LEU A 128 -12.38 -7.31 7.87
CA LEU A 128 -12.08 -5.90 8.18
C LEU A 128 -11.55 -5.73 9.62
N ARG A 129 -12.08 -6.48 10.60
CA ARG A 129 -11.56 -6.46 11.98
C ARG A 129 -10.12 -6.96 12.09
N GLU A 130 -9.77 -7.98 11.31
CA GLU A 130 -8.39 -8.46 11.25
C GLU A 130 -7.46 -7.38 10.71
N GLN A 131 -7.86 -6.70 9.62
CA GLN A 131 -7.10 -5.63 9.01
C GLN A 131 -6.92 -4.40 9.92
N LEU A 132 -7.91 -4.05 10.74
CA LEU A 132 -7.74 -3.03 11.78
C LEU A 132 -6.66 -3.40 12.80
N ARG A 133 -6.61 -4.67 13.23
CA ARG A 133 -5.58 -5.14 14.18
C ARG A 133 -4.19 -5.10 13.58
N GLU A 134 -4.07 -5.26 12.27
CA GLU A 134 -2.81 -5.10 11.53
C GLU A 134 -2.37 -3.63 11.41
N GLY A 135 -3.22 -2.68 11.81
CA GLY A 135 -2.94 -1.24 11.83
C GLY A 135 -3.41 -0.49 10.59
N ASN A 136 -4.22 -1.10 9.73
CA ASN A 136 -4.76 -0.45 8.54
C ASN A 136 -5.91 0.50 8.90
N HIS A 137 -5.97 1.66 8.24
CA HIS A 137 -7.12 2.55 8.29
C HIS A 137 -8.24 1.99 7.40
N ILE A 138 -9.48 1.94 7.90
CA ILE A 138 -10.61 1.38 7.15
C ILE A 138 -11.76 2.38 7.09
N GLN A 139 -12.23 2.65 5.88
CA GLN A 139 -13.44 3.43 5.61
C GLN A 139 -14.40 2.60 4.77
N VAL A 140 -15.64 2.46 5.25
CA VAL A 140 -16.73 1.79 4.52
C VAL A 140 -17.85 2.79 4.29
N ILE A 141 -18.25 2.95 3.03
CA ILE A 141 -19.35 3.81 2.60
C ILE A 141 -20.41 2.89 1.98
N ILE A 142 -21.60 2.89 2.56
CA ILE A 142 -22.75 2.13 2.06
C ILE A 142 -23.82 3.14 1.68
N HIS A 143 -24.26 3.11 0.43
CA HIS A 143 -25.39 3.92 0.01
C HIS A 143 -26.69 3.34 0.59
N GLY A 144 -27.52 4.19 1.21
CA GLY A 144 -28.81 3.83 1.78
C GLY A 144 -29.92 4.68 1.17
N GLU A 145 -31.09 4.08 0.97
CA GLU A 145 -32.30 4.80 0.55
C GLU A 145 -32.99 5.44 1.78
N GLU A 146 -33.43 6.69 1.66
CA GLU A 146 -34.02 7.52 2.75
C GLU A 146 -35.35 6.99 3.34
N ASN A 147 -35.95 5.95 2.76
CA ASN A 147 -37.34 5.55 3.08
C ASN A 147 -37.45 4.27 3.90
N THR A 148 -36.85 4.22 5.08
CA THR A 148 -37.32 3.30 6.13
C THR A 148 -37.24 3.99 7.49
N GLU A 149 -38.40 4.43 8.00
CA GLU A 149 -38.60 4.91 9.38
C GLU A 149 -38.36 3.81 10.45
N ASP A 150 -37.80 2.65 10.07
CA ASP A 150 -37.65 1.47 10.93
C ASP A 150 -36.21 0.91 10.97
N CYS A 151 -35.22 1.57 10.35
CA CYS A 151 -33.83 1.10 10.38
C CYS A 151 -32.93 2.07 11.15
N SER A 152 -32.82 1.85 12.46
CA SER A 152 -31.71 2.34 13.27
C SER A 152 -30.40 1.78 12.68
N PRO A 153 -29.48 2.64 12.17
CA PRO A 153 -28.19 2.18 11.65
C PRO A 153 -27.35 1.46 12.71
N GLU A 154 -27.63 1.71 14.00
CA GLU A 154 -26.94 1.12 15.15
C GLU A 154 -27.26 -0.36 15.36
N ASP A 155 -28.44 -0.84 14.94
CA ASP A 155 -28.88 -2.23 15.18
C ASP A 155 -28.34 -3.22 14.15
N GLU A 156 -28.13 -2.80 12.89
CA GLU A 156 -27.61 -3.67 11.83
C GLU A 156 -26.13 -3.44 11.50
N PHE A 157 -25.65 -2.20 11.68
CA PHE A 157 -24.25 -1.83 11.46
C PHE A 157 -23.52 -1.48 12.76
N GLY A 158 -24.11 -1.78 13.93
CA GLY A 158 -23.44 -1.59 15.23
C GLY A 158 -22.05 -2.25 15.30
N ASN A 159 -21.84 -3.30 14.51
CA ASN A 159 -20.54 -3.96 14.35
C ASN A 159 -19.51 -3.16 13.54
N LEU A 160 -19.95 -2.25 12.64
CA LEU A 160 -19.12 -1.36 11.82
C LEU A 160 -18.88 0.01 12.48
N TYR A 161 -19.84 0.58 13.20
CA TYR A 161 -19.62 1.82 13.96
C TYR A 161 -18.54 1.66 15.05
N GLN A 162 -18.33 0.43 15.54
CA GLN A 162 -17.25 0.07 16.45
C GLN A 162 -15.86 -0.02 15.78
N LEU A 163 -15.78 -0.04 14.45
CA LEU A 163 -14.51 -0.10 13.69
C LEU A 163 -13.81 1.27 13.59
N GLN A 164 -14.50 2.36 13.94
CA GLN A 164 -13.99 3.74 13.83
C GLN A 164 -13.54 4.36 15.17
N ARG A 165 -13.48 3.59 16.26
CA ARG A 165 -12.96 4.04 17.57
C ARG A 165 -11.67 3.35 17.97
#